data_AF-A0A966CXX0-F1
#
_entry.id   AF-A0A966CXX0-F1
#
_cell.length_a   1.000
_cell.length_b   1.000
_cell.length_c   1.000
_cell.angle_alpha   90.00
_cell.angle_beta   90.00
_cell.angle_gamma   90.00
#
_symmetry.space_group_name_H-M   'P 1'
#
loop_
_entity.id
_entity.type
_entity.pdbx_description
1 polymer ?
#
loop_
_entity_poly.entity_id
_entity_poly.type
_entity_poly.pdbx_seq_one_letter_code
_entity_poly.pdbx_strand_id
1 'polypeptide(L)'
;MKLLEARQVDVVPELDMETYSFLCQSPMLSTAEVLDAAAFWERWVPLLRAWRFGRDKGYVAVYLEEDVEKEVDALWAESQSRAFRIEAVAQTMIMGGLRHFLPRLDRTKCAPVPVPTKILKRTVEKAGLVLHDTGTVDRKYSTLTYYPHKDGCTRCYLKETCPKRFNWSNAGLK
;
A
#
# COMPACT_ATOMS: atom_id res chain seq x y z
N MET A 1 15.58 -12.37 -22.64
CA MET A 1 15.51 -11.28 -21.63
C MET A 1 15.34 -11.93 -20.26
N LYS A 2 16.25 -11.68 -19.31
CA LYS A 2 16.22 -12.33 -18.00
C LYS A 2 15.25 -11.59 -17.07
N LEU A 3 14.20 -12.27 -16.61
CA LEU A 3 13.29 -11.74 -15.59
C LEU A 3 14.00 -11.67 -14.23
N LEU A 4 13.46 -10.85 -13.33
CA LEU A 4 13.91 -10.87 -11.94
C LEU A 4 13.41 -12.15 -11.26
N GLU A 5 14.14 -12.58 -10.24
CA GLU A 5 13.64 -13.58 -9.30
C GLU A 5 12.37 -13.05 -8.63
N ALA A 6 11.35 -13.88 -8.47
CA ALA A 6 10.11 -13.51 -7.81
C ALA A 6 9.82 -14.55 -6.73
N ARG A 7 9.63 -14.09 -5.50
CA ARG A 7 9.31 -14.96 -4.36
C ARG A 7 8.22 -14.33 -3.51
N GLN A 8 7.22 -15.12 -3.18
CA GLN A 8 6.29 -14.76 -2.12
C GLN A 8 7.05 -14.76 -0.79
N VAL A 9 6.70 -13.82 0.08
CA VAL A 9 7.29 -13.70 1.41
C VAL A 9 6.19 -13.50 2.44
N ASP A 10 6.44 -13.96 3.65
CA ASP A 10 5.53 -13.73 4.76
C ASP A 10 5.48 -12.23 5.08
N VAL A 11 4.29 -11.78 5.44
CA VAL A 11 4.03 -10.42 5.88
C VAL A 11 3.12 -10.48 7.09
N VAL A 12 3.52 -9.78 8.14
CA VAL A 12 2.72 -9.63 9.35
C VAL A 12 2.49 -8.14 9.52
N PRO A 13 1.29 -7.63 9.15
CA PRO A 13 0.99 -6.22 9.30
C PRO A 13 0.76 -5.92 10.80
N GLU A 14 1.24 -4.78 11.25
CA GLU A 14 0.91 -4.26 12.57
C GLU A 14 -0.36 -3.41 12.48
N LEU A 15 -1.32 -3.66 13.38
CA LEU A 15 -2.50 -2.82 13.53
C LEU A 15 -2.12 -1.53 14.26
N ASP A 16 -1.62 -0.57 13.49
CA ASP A 16 -1.28 0.76 13.98
C ASP A 16 -2.54 1.64 14.08
N MET A 17 -3.05 1.78 15.30
CA MET A 17 -4.25 2.57 15.59
C MET A 17 -4.07 4.07 15.32
N GLU A 18 -2.84 4.61 15.37
CA GLU A 18 -2.58 6.00 15.03
C GLU A 18 -2.77 6.22 13.52
N THR A 19 -2.17 5.33 12.71
CA THR A 19 -2.37 5.33 11.25
C THR A 19 -3.83 5.13 10.89
N TYR A 20 -4.52 4.18 11.52
CA TYR A 20 -5.94 3.93 11.27
C TYR A 20 -6.80 5.15 11.58
N SER A 21 -6.64 5.73 12.77
CA SER A 21 -7.42 6.90 13.21
C SER A 21 -7.20 8.12 12.31
N PHE A 22 -5.96 8.31 11.84
CA PHE A 22 -5.62 9.34 10.87
C PHE A 22 -6.34 9.12 9.53
N LEU A 23 -6.30 7.90 8.98
CA LEU A 23 -6.88 7.58 7.67
C LEU A 23 -8.41 7.64 7.68
N CYS A 24 -9.05 7.15 8.75
CA CYS A 24 -10.50 7.20 8.89
C CYS A 24 -11.02 8.57 9.38
N GLN A 25 -10.12 9.55 9.56
CA GLN A 25 -10.42 10.92 10.00
C GLN A 25 -11.26 10.99 11.27
N SER A 26 -11.07 10.01 12.18
CA SER A 26 -11.79 9.94 13.44
C SER A 26 -10.80 9.90 14.60
N PRO A 27 -10.63 11.00 15.36
CA PRO A 27 -9.68 11.04 16.48
C PRO A 27 -10.18 10.25 17.71
N MET A 28 -11.47 9.94 17.78
CA MET A 28 -12.05 9.10 18.83
C MET A 28 -13.04 8.12 18.20
N LEU A 29 -12.71 6.83 18.30
CA LEU A 29 -13.54 5.74 17.83
C LEU A 29 -14.37 5.19 18.99
N SER A 30 -15.66 4.93 18.74
CA SER A 30 -16.49 4.19 19.69
C SER A 30 -16.05 2.72 19.77
N THR A 31 -16.41 2.03 20.85
CA THR A 31 -16.12 0.60 21.00
C THR A 31 -16.67 -0.23 19.83
N ALA A 32 -17.88 0.10 19.35
CA ALA A 32 -18.49 -0.61 18.23
C ALA A 32 -17.68 -0.45 16.93
N GLU A 33 -17.16 0.75 16.67
CA GLU A 33 -16.34 1.02 15.48
C GLU A 33 -14.98 0.32 15.54
N VAL A 34 -14.35 0.26 16.73
CA VAL A 34 -13.10 -0.49 16.92
C VAL A 34 -13.32 -1.98 16.72
N LEU A 35 -14.41 -2.54 17.24
CA LEU A 35 -14.74 -3.97 17.07
C LEU A 35 -15.06 -4.32 15.62
N ASP A 36 -15.77 -3.44 14.90
CA ASP A 36 -16.04 -3.62 13.46
C ASP A 36 -14.70 -3.63 12.69
N ALA A 37 -13.83 -2.64 12.92
CA ALA A 37 -12.51 -2.58 12.28
C ALA A 37 -11.64 -3.82 12.58
N ALA A 38 -11.62 -4.30 13.83
CA ALA A 38 -10.88 -5.50 14.22
C ALA A 38 -11.43 -6.77 13.54
N ALA A 39 -12.76 -6.89 13.40
CA ALA A 39 -13.38 -8.02 12.72
C ALA A 39 -13.00 -8.07 11.23
N PHE A 40 -12.95 -6.93 10.54
CA PHE A 40 -12.43 -6.87 9.17
C PHE A 40 -10.93 -7.17 9.12
N TRP A 41 -10.17 -6.68 10.10
CA TRP A 41 -8.74 -6.92 10.18
C TRP A 41 -8.43 -8.42 10.22
N GLU A 42 -9.06 -9.16 11.13
CA GLU A 42 -8.86 -10.60 11.26
C GLU A 42 -9.24 -11.37 9.98
N ARG A 43 -10.34 -10.98 9.32
CA ARG A 43 -10.77 -11.61 8.05
C ARG A 43 -9.82 -11.34 6.90
N TRP A 44 -9.20 -10.15 6.85
CA TRP A 44 -8.38 -9.74 5.71
C TRP A 44 -6.88 -10.04 5.86
N VAL A 45 -6.37 -10.29 7.08
CA VAL A 45 -4.97 -10.71 7.28
C VAL A 45 -4.59 -11.91 6.39
N PRO A 46 -5.39 -12.98 6.26
CA PRO A 46 -5.11 -14.11 5.35
C PRO A 46 -5.11 -13.75 3.86
N LEU A 47 -5.68 -12.58 3.50
CA LEU A 47 -5.77 -12.05 2.13
C LEU A 47 -4.64 -11.04 1.84
N LEU A 48 -3.80 -10.71 2.82
CA LEU A 48 -2.62 -9.90 2.60
C LEU A 48 -1.52 -10.73 1.95
N ARG A 49 -0.90 -10.16 0.91
CA ARG A 49 0.17 -10.78 0.15
C ARG A 49 1.37 -9.86 0.09
N ALA A 50 2.55 -10.47 0.12
CA ALA A 50 3.79 -9.77 -0.13
C ALA A 50 4.71 -10.56 -1.05
N TRP A 51 5.37 -9.85 -1.97
CA TRP A 51 6.29 -10.42 -2.93
C TRP A 51 7.59 -9.62 -2.98
N ARG A 52 8.71 -10.33 -3.06
CA ARG A 52 10.03 -9.77 -3.31
C ARG A 52 10.45 -10.08 -4.74
N PHE A 53 10.91 -9.05 -5.44
CA PHE A 53 11.43 -9.16 -6.80
C PHE A 53 12.92 -8.80 -6.79
N GLY A 54 13.76 -9.73 -7.25
CA GLY A 54 15.22 -9.69 -7.10
C GLY A 54 15.70 -10.31 -5.77
N ARG A 55 17.00 -10.64 -5.71
CA ARG A 55 17.65 -11.25 -4.52
C ARG A 55 17.88 -10.22 -3.42
N ASP A 56 19.01 -9.52 -3.50
CA ASP A 56 19.44 -8.57 -2.45
C ASP A 56 18.84 -7.17 -2.67
N LYS A 57 18.75 -6.77 -3.94
CA LYS A 57 18.20 -5.49 -4.39
C LYS A 57 17.12 -5.73 -5.43
N GLY A 58 16.10 -4.89 -5.42
CA GLY A 58 15.01 -4.91 -6.38
C GLY A 58 13.80 -4.21 -5.80
N TYR A 59 12.72 -4.97 -5.61
CA TYR A 59 11.41 -4.43 -5.29
C TYR A 59 10.67 -5.27 -4.26
N VAL A 60 9.68 -4.65 -3.63
CA VAL A 60 8.69 -5.32 -2.80
C VAL A 60 7.31 -4.84 -3.24
N ALA A 61 6.38 -5.78 -3.37
CA ALA A 61 4.96 -5.49 -3.50
C ALA A 61 4.24 -5.98 -2.24
N VAL A 62 3.30 -5.19 -1.75
CA VAL A 62 2.35 -5.56 -0.69
C VAL A 62 0.97 -5.20 -1.20
N TYR A 63 0.03 -6.14 -1.16
CA TYR A 63 -1.32 -5.94 -1.67
C TYR A 63 -2.32 -6.83 -0.95
N LEU A 64 -3.59 -6.43 -0.97
CA LEU A 64 -4.72 -7.26 -0.58
C LEU A 64 -5.32 -7.89 -1.85
N GLU A 65 -5.80 -9.13 -1.73
CA GLU A 65 -6.51 -9.81 -2.82
C GLU A 65 -7.80 -9.06 -3.21
N GLU A 66 -8.27 -9.31 -4.44
CA GLU A 66 -9.44 -8.65 -5.03
C GLU A 66 -10.72 -8.78 -4.20
N ASP A 67 -10.84 -9.85 -3.41
CA ASP A 67 -11.99 -10.09 -2.52
C ASP A 67 -12.19 -8.95 -1.52
N VAL A 68 -11.11 -8.32 -1.05
CA VAL A 68 -11.19 -7.16 -0.16
C VAL A 68 -11.80 -5.95 -0.87
N GLU A 69 -11.45 -5.74 -2.14
CA GLU A 69 -11.99 -4.64 -2.95
C GLU A 69 -13.50 -4.81 -3.15
N LYS A 70 -13.92 -6.03 -3.50
CA LYS A 70 -15.34 -6.39 -3.64
C LYS A 70 -16.13 -6.18 -2.35
N GLU A 71 -15.56 -6.55 -1.21
CA GLU A 71 -16.22 -6.38 0.09
C GLU A 71 -16.35 -4.89 0.45
N VAL A 72 -15.32 -4.08 0.22
CA VAL A 72 -15.39 -2.62 0.44
C VAL A 72 -16.39 -1.95 -0.49
N ASP A 73 -16.42 -2.33 -1.77
CA ASP A 73 -17.37 -1.76 -2.74
C ASP A 73 -18.82 -2.11 -2.40
N ALA A 74 -19.08 -3.30 -1.86
CA ALA A 74 -20.39 -3.67 -1.32
C ALA A 74 -20.79 -2.77 -0.14
N LEU A 75 -19.86 -2.48 0.77
CA LEU A 75 -20.12 -1.56 1.89
C LEU A 75 -20.41 -0.14 1.40
N TRP A 76 -19.76 0.33 0.34
CA TRP A 76 -20.02 1.64 -0.24
C TRP A 76 -21.45 1.78 -0.76
N ALA A 77 -22.06 0.69 -1.23
CA ALA A 77 -23.47 0.66 -1.64
C ALA A 77 -24.45 0.70 -0.46
N GLU A 78 -24.03 0.25 0.73
CA GLU A 78 -24.86 0.20 1.93
C GLU A 78 -24.75 1.46 2.81
N SER A 79 -23.51 1.87 3.13
CA SER A 79 -23.24 2.96 4.07
C SER A 79 -21.88 3.61 3.78
N GLN A 80 -21.92 4.83 3.26
CA GLN A 80 -20.71 5.58 2.91
C GLN A 80 -19.78 5.81 4.12
N SER A 81 -20.34 6.13 5.29
CA SER A 81 -19.54 6.40 6.49
C SER A 81 -18.86 5.14 7.03
N ARG A 82 -19.55 4.00 7.02
CA ARG A 82 -18.96 2.71 7.40
C ARG A 82 -17.91 2.27 6.38
N ALA A 83 -18.23 2.34 5.08
CA ALA A 83 -17.31 1.98 4.01
C ALA A 83 -16.01 2.79 4.07
N PHE A 84 -16.10 4.10 4.30
CA PHE A 84 -14.93 4.96 4.48
C PHE A 84 -14.03 4.51 5.64
N ARG A 85 -14.61 4.14 6.80
CA ARG A 85 -13.85 3.63 7.94
C ARG A 85 -13.24 2.25 7.69
N ILE A 86 -13.93 1.38 6.98
CA ILE A 86 -13.46 0.02 6.69
C ILE A 86 -12.40 0.04 5.57
N GLU A 87 -12.53 0.94 4.61
CA GLU A 87 -11.48 1.22 3.62
C GLU A 87 -10.16 1.68 4.29
N ALA A 88 -10.25 2.47 5.36
CA ALA A 88 -9.06 2.83 6.15
C ALA A 88 -8.38 1.62 6.81
N VAL A 89 -9.10 0.52 7.09
CA VAL A 89 -8.50 -0.74 7.58
C VAL A 89 -7.59 -1.34 6.51
N ALA A 90 -8.08 -1.46 5.27
CA ALA A 90 -7.30 -1.98 4.15
C ALA A 90 -6.06 -1.13 3.89
N GLN A 91 -6.19 0.21 3.91
CA GLN A 91 -5.07 1.12 3.77
C GLN A 91 -4.04 0.97 4.90
N THR A 92 -4.50 0.80 6.14
CA THR A 92 -3.65 0.56 7.31
C THR A 92 -2.88 -0.75 7.16
N MET A 93 -3.50 -1.81 6.65
CA MET A 93 -2.83 -3.08 6.36
C MET A 93 -1.69 -2.92 5.35
N ILE A 94 -1.91 -2.18 4.26
CA ILE A 94 -0.87 -1.93 3.27
C ILE A 94 0.30 -1.16 3.88
N MET A 95 0.02 -0.15 4.70
CA MET A 95 1.06 0.63 5.38
C MET A 95 1.84 -0.22 6.39
N GLY A 96 1.15 -0.97 7.24
CA GLY A 96 1.77 -1.87 8.23
C GLY A 96 2.57 -2.99 7.57
N GLY A 97 2.01 -3.62 6.53
CA GLY A 97 2.69 -4.64 5.74
C GLY A 97 3.93 -4.10 5.02
N LEU A 98 3.91 -2.84 4.58
CA LEU A 98 5.08 -2.21 3.99
C LEU A 98 6.17 -1.89 5.03
N ARG A 99 5.80 -1.42 6.23
CA ARG A 99 6.73 -1.17 7.35
C ARG A 99 7.47 -2.43 7.78
N HIS A 100 6.83 -3.59 7.72
CA HIS A 100 7.47 -4.89 7.97
C HIS A 100 8.75 -5.07 7.14
N PHE A 101 8.73 -4.67 5.86
CA PHE A 101 9.88 -4.76 4.97
C PHE A 101 10.78 -3.52 4.99
N LEU A 102 10.20 -2.34 5.27
CA LEU A 102 10.88 -1.05 5.17
C LEU A 102 10.68 -0.23 6.46
N PRO A 103 11.30 -0.59 7.59
CA PRO A 103 11.10 0.09 8.88
C PRO A 103 11.45 1.59 8.88
N ARG A 104 12.26 2.05 7.90
CA ARG A 104 12.62 3.47 7.77
C ARG A 104 11.47 4.35 7.23
N LEU A 105 10.37 3.77 6.77
CA LEU A 105 9.24 4.54 6.23
C LEU A 105 8.61 5.49 7.24
N ASP A 106 8.71 5.21 8.54
CA ASP A 106 8.19 6.11 9.57
C ASP A 106 8.89 7.48 9.57
N ARG A 107 10.15 7.51 9.12
CA ARG A 107 10.93 8.76 9.01
C ARG A 107 10.74 9.43 7.65
N THR A 108 10.69 8.64 6.58
CA THR A 108 10.73 9.16 5.20
C THR A 108 9.33 9.47 4.66
N LYS A 109 8.29 8.96 5.33
CA LYS A 109 6.85 9.19 5.07
C LYS A 109 6.42 8.91 3.63
N CYS A 110 7.24 8.23 2.83
CA CYS A 110 6.98 8.00 1.41
C CYS A 110 7.76 6.79 0.86
N ALA A 111 7.10 6.02 0.00
CA ALA A 111 7.68 4.91 -0.75
C ALA A 111 7.74 5.29 -2.24
N PRO A 112 8.93 5.43 -2.86
CA PRO A 112 9.02 5.83 -4.25
C PRO A 112 8.53 4.71 -5.18
N VAL A 113 7.76 5.12 -6.20
CA VAL A 113 7.24 4.23 -7.22
C VAL A 113 8.36 3.88 -8.21
N PRO A 114 8.61 2.59 -8.49
CA PRO A 114 9.57 2.16 -9.50
C PRO A 114 9.19 2.55 -10.92
N VAL A 115 10.19 2.66 -11.79
CA VAL A 115 9.94 2.84 -13.23
C VAL A 115 9.32 1.55 -13.79
N PRO A 116 8.17 1.61 -14.50
CA PRO A 116 7.46 0.44 -15.02
C PRO A 116 8.14 -0.15 -16.27
N THR A 117 9.37 -0.62 -16.12
CA THR A 117 10.14 -1.24 -17.22
C THR A 117 9.49 -2.55 -17.68
N LYS A 118 9.72 -2.95 -18.94
CA LYS A 118 9.21 -4.23 -19.50
C LYS A 118 9.60 -5.44 -18.65
N ILE A 119 10.80 -5.43 -18.05
CA ILE A 119 11.27 -6.51 -17.16
C ILE A 119 10.46 -6.51 -15.87
N LEU A 120 10.24 -5.34 -15.26
CA LEU A 120 9.50 -5.23 -14.00
C LEU A 120 8.05 -5.67 -14.20
N LYS A 121 7.37 -5.16 -15.23
CA LYS A 121 5.98 -5.53 -15.56
C LYS A 121 5.80 -7.05 -15.67
N ARG A 122 6.63 -7.71 -16.50
CA ARG A 122 6.60 -9.17 -16.67
C ARG A 122 7.00 -9.95 -15.43
N THR A 123 7.73 -9.33 -14.49
CA THR A 123 8.09 -9.98 -13.24
C THR A 123 6.93 -9.91 -12.26
N VAL A 124 6.26 -8.76 -12.14
CA VAL A 124 5.13 -8.59 -11.20
C VAL A 124 3.90 -9.40 -11.60
N GLU A 125 3.75 -9.72 -12.89
CA GLU A 125 2.72 -10.66 -13.39
C GLU A 125 2.78 -12.03 -12.69
N LYS A 126 3.95 -12.47 -12.22
CA LYS A 126 4.10 -13.71 -11.46
C LYS A 126 3.42 -13.67 -10.08
N ALA A 127 3.17 -12.47 -9.56
CA ALA A 127 2.42 -12.24 -8.34
C ALA A 127 0.91 -12.01 -8.63
N GLY A 128 0.45 -12.21 -9.86
CA GLY A 128 -0.94 -11.93 -10.24
C GLY A 128 -1.27 -10.44 -10.35
N LEU A 129 -0.25 -9.58 -10.49
CA LEU A 129 -0.39 -8.13 -10.57
C LEU A 129 -0.04 -7.60 -11.96
N VAL A 130 -0.67 -6.50 -12.36
CA VAL A 130 -0.38 -5.74 -13.57
C VAL A 130 0.16 -4.36 -13.19
N LEU A 131 1.40 -4.07 -13.60
CA LEU A 131 2.00 -2.73 -13.44
C LEU A 131 1.79 -1.91 -14.72
N HIS A 132 1.02 -0.83 -14.60
CA HIS A 132 0.71 0.06 -15.70
C HIS A 132 1.84 1.06 -15.99
N ASP A 133 1.84 1.67 -17.18
CA ASP A 133 2.78 2.74 -17.54
C ASP A 133 2.62 4.00 -16.70
N THR A 134 1.47 4.17 -16.06
CA THR A 134 1.20 5.22 -15.07
C THR A 134 1.94 4.99 -13.74
N GLY A 135 2.57 3.83 -13.53
CA GLY A 135 3.19 3.44 -12.27
C GLY A 135 2.21 2.90 -11.23
N THR A 136 0.92 2.75 -11.58
CA THR A 136 -0.10 2.12 -10.73
C THR A 136 -0.13 0.60 -10.93
N VAL A 137 -0.63 -0.10 -9.92
CA VAL A 137 -0.90 -1.53 -9.96
C VAL A 137 -2.42 -1.75 -10.04
N ASP A 138 -2.86 -2.83 -10.66
CA ASP A 138 -4.27 -3.24 -10.84
C ASP A 138 -4.98 -3.76 -9.57
N ARG A 139 -4.46 -3.40 -8.40
CA ARG A 139 -5.08 -3.66 -7.10
C ARG A 139 -5.25 -2.34 -6.38
N LYS A 140 -6.48 -2.03 -5.97
CA LYS A 140 -6.85 -0.79 -5.26
C LYS A 140 -6.03 -0.64 -3.98
N TYR A 141 -5.92 -1.72 -3.22
CA TYR A 141 -5.13 -1.78 -2.00
C TYR A 141 -3.78 -2.43 -2.27
N SER A 142 -2.85 -1.65 -2.82
CA SER A 142 -1.53 -2.15 -3.13
C SER A 142 -0.44 -1.08 -3.07
N THR A 143 0.79 -1.55 -2.98
CA THR A 143 1.99 -0.74 -3.16
C THR A 143 3.09 -1.57 -3.80
N LEU A 144 3.87 -0.95 -4.67
CA LEU A 144 5.08 -1.50 -5.26
C LEU A 144 6.19 -0.46 -5.08
N THR A 145 7.28 -0.85 -4.43
CA THR A 145 8.40 0.06 -4.17
C THR A 145 9.74 -0.65 -4.21
N TYR A 146 10.82 0.12 -4.09
CA TYR A 146 12.18 -0.40 -4.08
C TYR A 146 12.49 -1.11 -2.76
N TYR A 147 13.28 -2.18 -2.86
CA TYR A 147 13.85 -2.88 -1.71
C TYR A 147 15.36 -3.12 -1.90
N PRO A 148 16.21 -2.88 -0.89
CA PRO A 148 15.88 -2.14 0.32
C PRO A 148 15.42 -0.72 -0.02
N HIS A 149 14.82 -0.02 0.95
CA HIS A 149 14.25 1.32 0.73
C HIS A 149 15.27 2.21 0.01
N LYS A 150 14.80 2.91 -1.03
CA LYS A 150 15.57 3.96 -1.69
C LYS A 150 14.89 5.28 -1.39
N ASP A 151 15.60 6.18 -0.71
CA ASP A 151 15.03 7.46 -0.32
C ASP A 151 14.77 8.39 -1.50
N GLY A 152 13.60 9.03 -1.47
CA GLY A 152 13.39 10.36 -2.06
C GLY A 152 12.64 10.43 -3.39
N CYS A 153 12.08 11.62 -3.62
CA CYS A 153 11.38 12.00 -4.85
C CYS A 153 12.24 11.82 -6.11
N THR A 154 13.56 11.94 -6.02
CA THR A 154 14.49 11.83 -7.18
C THR A 154 14.43 10.48 -7.89
N ARG A 155 14.07 9.40 -7.16
CA ARG A 155 13.97 8.04 -7.70
C ARG A 155 12.54 7.60 -7.96
N CYS A 156 11.56 8.44 -7.62
CA CYS A 156 10.15 8.16 -7.79
C CYS A 156 9.74 8.41 -9.24
N TYR A 157 9.15 7.40 -9.88
CA TYR A 157 8.60 7.54 -11.22
C TYR A 157 7.51 8.63 -11.30
N LEU A 158 6.74 8.79 -10.22
CA LEU A 158 5.68 9.79 -10.12
C LEU A 158 6.19 11.20 -9.77
N LYS A 159 7.50 11.48 -9.76
CA LYS A 159 8.04 12.75 -9.24
C LYS A 159 7.44 14.02 -9.85
N GLU A 160 7.08 14.00 -11.14
CA GLU A 160 6.50 15.16 -11.83
C GLU A 160 4.99 15.28 -11.62
N THR A 161 4.32 14.20 -11.24
CA THR A 161 2.86 14.12 -11.04
C THR A 161 2.48 13.87 -9.59
N CYS A 162 3.44 13.88 -8.66
CA CYS A 162 3.24 13.48 -7.28
C CYS A 162 2.38 14.51 -6.53
N PRO A 163 1.21 14.13 -5.97
CA PRO A 163 0.37 15.05 -5.20
C PRO A 163 1.08 15.67 -3.99
N LYS A 164 1.98 14.93 -3.34
CA LYS A 164 2.79 15.46 -2.22
C LYS A 164 3.69 16.61 -2.63
N ARG A 165 4.09 16.69 -3.91
CA ARG A 165 4.92 17.79 -4.43
C ARG A 165 4.08 19.02 -4.75
N PHE A 166 2.86 18.84 -5.27
CA PHE A 166 1.90 19.94 -5.48
C PHE A 166 1.40 20.54 -4.16
N ASN A 167 1.20 19.73 -3.13
CA ASN A 167 0.85 20.23 -1.79
C ASN A 167 2.01 20.95 -1.09
N TRP A 168 3.26 20.75 -1.50
CA TRP A 168 4.42 21.50 -1.00
C TRP A 168 4.51 22.92 -1.58
N SER A 169 4.02 23.15 -2.81
CA SER A 169 4.00 24.50 -3.41
C SER A 169 2.99 25.46 -2.75
N ASN A 170 2.02 24.94 -1.99
CA ASN A 170 1.02 25.74 -1.26
C ASN A 170 1.29 25.85 0.25
N ALA A 171 2.27 25.10 0.78
CA ALA A 171 2.73 25.21 2.15
C ALA A 171 3.97 26.12 2.17
N GLY A 172 3.72 27.44 2.20
CA GLY A 172 4.74 28.46 2.13
C GLY A 172 5.94 28.21 3.05
N LEU A 173 7.10 28.02 2.43
CA LEU A 173 8.40 28.35 3.00
C LEU A 173 9.09 29.29 2.01
N LYS A 174 8.90 30.59 2.26
CA LYS A 174 9.99 31.56 2.12
C LYS A 174 10.82 31.48 3.39
#